data_AF-A0AAJ2X6F0-F1
#
_entry.id   AF-A0AAJ2X6F0-F1
#
_cell.length_a   1.000
_cell.length_b   1.000
_cell.length_c   1.000
_cell.angle_alpha   90.00
_cell.angle_beta   90.00
_cell.angle_gamma   90.00
#
_symmetry.space_group_name_H-M   'P 1'
#
loop_
_entity.id
_entity.type
_entity.pdbx_description
1 polymer ?
#
loop_
_entity_poly.entity_id
_entity_poly.type
_entity_poly.pdbx_seq_one_letter_code
_entity_poly.pdbx_strand_id
1 'polypeptide(L)'
;MNMHEPLRRISIQKTIIVSAIFLLFAGTNLAVAKPLNFVYQTTQMTSFTAGGPGRTEIFNQQWADGAAQCRDAFPQTTAVRLGRVNARAINARTYAVTGKWICKG
;
A
#
# COMPACT_ATOMS: atom_id res chain seq x y z
N MET A 1 -8.33 -9.26 -37.28
CA MET A 1 -7.52 -10.11 -36.39
C MET A 1 -7.28 -9.31 -35.11
N ASN A 2 -8.28 -9.31 -34.21
CA ASN A 2 -8.22 -9.93 -32.86
C ASN A 2 -7.00 -9.46 -32.06
N MET A 3 -7.11 -8.29 -31.40
CA MET A 3 -7.54 -8.12 -30.00
C MET A 3 -6.63 -8.89 -29.02
N HIS A 4 -5.74 -8.15 -28.36
CA HIS A 4 -5.05 -8.61 -27.15
C HIS A 4 -5.58 -7.80 -25.97
N GLU A 5 -6.31 -8.52 -25.12
CA GLU A 5 -6.93 -8.09 -23.87
C GLU A 5 -5.92 -7.44 -22.91
N PRO A 6 -6.30 -6.34 -22.21
CA PRO A 6 -5.58 -5.89 -21.04
C PRO A 6 -5.88 -6.83 -19.86
N LEU A 7 -4.79 -7.33 -19.26
CA LEU A 7 -4.76 -8.14 -18.04
C LEU A 7 -5.77 -7.64 -16.99
N ARG A 8 -6.79 -8.46 -16.74
CA ARG A 8 -7.78 -8.27 -15.66
C ARG A 8 -7.07 -7.94 -14.34
N ARG A 9 -7.31 -6.75 -13.79
CA ARG A 9 -7.16 -6.50 -12.36
C ARG A 9 -8.12 -7.43 -11.61
N ILE A 10 -7.59 -8.48 -11.01
CA ILE A 10 -8.35 -9.30 -10.05
C ILE A 10 -8.37 -8.53 -8.73
N SER A 11 -9.36 -7.66 -8.59
CA SER A 11 -9.74 -7.08 -7.30
C SER A 11 -10.50 -8.15 -6.53
N ILE A 12 -9.82 -8.86 -5.63
CA ILE A 12 -10.45 -9.85 -4.74
C ILE A 12 -11.22 -9.08 -3.66
N GLN A 13 -12.41 -8.59 -3.98
CA GLN A 13 -13.43 -8.28 -2.99
C GLN A 13 -13.98 -9.62 -2.47
N LYS A 14 -13.50 -10.06 -1.32
CA LYS A 14 -14.06 -11.23 -0.62
C LYS A 14 -15.45 -10.86 -0.08
N THR A 15 -16.48 -11.14 -0.87
CA THR A 15 -17.89 -11.11 -0.44
C THR A 15 -18.16 -12.32 0.44
N ILE A 16 -18.41 -12.11 1.73
CA ILE A 16 -18.91 -13.15 2.64
C ILE A 16 -20.40 -12.92 2.83
N ILE A 17 -21.22 -13.88 2.39
CA ILE A 17 -22.68 -13.86 2.49
C ILE A 17 -23.11 -14.61 3.76
N VAL A 18 -23.61 -13.84 4.72
CA VAL A 18 -24.76 -14.02 5.63
C VAL A 18 -25.14 -15.42 6.14
N SER A 19 -25.22 -15.56 7.47
CA SER A 19 -26.29 -16.31 8.13
C SER A 19 -26.63 -15.68 9.48
N ALA A 20 -27.93 -15.50 9.72
CA ALA A 20 -28.53 -14.61 10.70
C ALA A 20 -28.50 -15.15 12.13
N ILE A 21 -28.06 -14.32 13.08
CA ILE A 21 -28.45 -14.42 14.49
C ILE A 21 -28.85 -13.00 14.92
N PHE A 22 -30.15 -12.83 15.16
CA PHE A 22 -30.75 -11.60 15.65
C PHE A 22 -30.57 -11.57 17.17
N LEU A 23 -29.68 -10.71 17.68
CA LEU A 23 -29.62 -10.35 19.09
C LEU A 23 -29.59 -8.83 19.21
N LEU A 24 -30.62 -8.32 19.89
CA LEU A 24 -30.81 -6.93 20.22
C LEU A 24 -29.63 -6.38 21.04
N PHE A 25 -29.43 -5.07 20.86
CA PHE A 25 -28.93 -4.07 21.80
C PHE A 25 -27.65 -3.31 21.41
N ALA A 26 -27.82 -1.99 21.55
CA ALA A 26 -26.84 -0.90 21.57
C ALA A 26 -26.22 -0.54 20.22
N GLY A 27 -26.59 0.65 19.74
CA GLY A 27 -25.94 1.36 18.65
C GLY A 27 -24.45 1.51 18.93
N THR A 28 -23.67 0.56 18.43
CA THR A 28 -22.29 0.82 18.11
C THR A 28 -22.32 1.35 16.71
N ASN A 29 -21.97 2.63 16.56
CA ASN A 29 -21.48 3.14 15.30
C ASN A 29 -20.28 2.25 14.94
N LEU A 30 -20.53 1.14 14.23
CA LEU A 30 -19.52 0.45 13.47
C LEU A 30 -19.06 1.50 12.48
N ALA A 31 -18.04 2.25 12.89
CA ALA A 31 -17.28 3.11 12.01
C ALA A 31 -16.86 2.17 10.88
N VAL A 32 -17.59 2.22 9.77
CA VAL A 32 -17.24 1.53 8.54
C VAL A 32 -15.86 2.06 8.23
N ALA A 33 -14.84 1.29 8.59
CA ALA A 33 -13.47 1.66 8.36
C ALA A 33 -13.36 1.82 6.85
N LYS A 34 -13.27 3.08 6.39
CA LYS A 34 -13.07 3.39 4.97
C LYS A 34 -11.95 2.47 4.47
N PRO A 35 -12.15 1.75 3.35
CA PRO A 35 -11.12 0.87 2.83
C PRO A 35 -9.84 1.70 2.65
N LEU A 36 -8.78 1.31 3.36
CA LEU A 36 -7.49 2.00 3.25
C LEU A 36 -6.96 1.75 1.85
N ASN A 37 -6.89 2.81 1.04
CA ASN A 37 -6.25 2.76 -0.26
C ASN A 37 -4.74 2.63 -0.07
N PHE A 38 -4.11 1.68 -0.73
CA PHE A 38 -2.66 1.50 -0.65
C PHE A 38 -2.04 1.18 -2.00
N VAL A 39 -0.80 1.61 -2.16
CA VAL A 39 0.07 1.28 -3.29
C VAL A 39 1.35 0.65 -2.76
N TYR A 40 1.87 -0.34 -3.47
CA TYR A 40 3.18 -0.93 -3.20
C TYR A 40 4.17 -0.42 -4.24
N GLN A 41 5.29 0.09 -3.77
CA GLN A 41 6.37 0.56 -4.62
C GLN A 41 7.65 -0.17 -4.22
N THR A 42 8.32 -0.80 -5.19
CA THR A 42 9.63 -1.42 -4.99
C THR A 42 10.68 -0.62 -5.73
N THR A 43 11.70 -0.16 -5.03
CA THR A 43 12.86 0.50 -5.62
C THR A 43 14.16 -0.15 -5.16
N GLN A 44 15.19 -0.05 -5.98
CA GLN A 44 16.55 -0.37 -5.54
C GLN A 44 17.13 0.87 -4.86
N MET A 45 17.73 0.67 -3.69
CA MET A 45 18.45 1.72 -2.99
C MET A 45 19.80 1.21 -2.49
N THR A 46 20.76 2.11 -2.45
CA THR A 46 22.04 1.88 -1.79
C THR A 46 21.96 2.46 -0.39
N SER A 47 22.33 1.66 0.62
CA SER A 47 22.42 2.08 2.00
C SER A 47 23.82 1.82 2.54
N PHE A 48 24.32 2.78 3.30
CA PHE A 48 25.67 2.76 3.88
C PHE A 48 25.65 2.43 5.38
N THR A 49 24.48 2.18 5.97
CA THR A 49 24.31 1.82 7.38
C THR A 49 24.58 0.34 7.61
N ALA A 50 25.28 0.03 8.70
CA ALA A 50 25.51 -1.34 9.17
C ALA A 50 24.18 -1.91 9.68
N GLY A 51 23.42 -2.57 8.80
CA GLY A 51 22.06 -3.08 9.09
C GLY A 51 21.05 -2.84 7.96
N GLY A 52 21.46 -2.12 6.91
CA GLY A 52 20.60 -1.77 5.80
C GLY A 52 19.76 -0.51 6.06
N PRO A 53 18.89 -0.14 5.11
CA PRO A 53 18.29 1.18 5.09
C PRO A 53 17.30 1.41 6.22
N GLY A 54 17.43 2.56 6.87
CA GLY A 54 16.51 2.99 7.92
C GLY A 54 15.16 3.45 7.36
N ARG A 55 14.11 3.44 8.18
CA ARG A 55 12.77 3.86 7.75
C ARG A 55 12.72 5.30 7.21
N THR A 56 13.49 6.21 7.81
CA THR A 56 13.59 7.61 7.35
C THR A 56 14.30 7.72 6.00
N GLU A 57 15.37 6.94 5.80
CA GLU A 57 16.10 6.89 4.54
C GLU A 57 15.19 6.39 3.40
N ILE A 58 14.43 5.34 3.68
CA ILE A 58 13.45 4.76 2.75
C ILE A 58 12.34 5.76 2.45
N PHE A 59 11.81 6.44 3.47
CA PHE A 59 10.81 7.48 3.27
C PHE A 59 11.35 8.58 2.36
N ASN A 60 12.51 9.14 2.65
CA ASN A 60 13.08 10.23 1.87
C ASN A 60 13.35 9.85 0.42
N GLN A 61 13.81 8.62 0.17
CA GLN A 61 14.09 8.17 -1.20
C GLN A 61 12.84 7.80 -1.99
N GLN A 62 11.82 7.20 -1.35
CA GLN A 62 10.63 6.71 -2.05
C GLN A 62 9.45 7.68 -2.02
N TRP A 63 9.51 8.74 -1.21
CA TRP A 63 8.36 9.63 -0.94
C TRP A 63 7.74 10.24 -2.18
N ALA A 64 8.56 10.81 -3.07
CA ALA A 64 8.05 11.53 -4.24
C ALA A 64 7.21 10.61 -5.14
N ASP A 65 7.77 9.45 -5.49
CA ASP A 65 7.11 8.44 -6.31
C ASP A 65 5.90 7.84 -5.60
N GLY A 66 6.01 7.52 -4.31
CA GLY A 66 4.91 6.96 -3.53
C GLY A 66 3.72 7.91 -3.43
N ALA A 67 4.00 9.20 -3.25
CA ALA A 67 2.99 10.24 -3.23
C ALA A 67 2.35 10.44 -4.61
N ALA A 68 3.15 10.44 -5.68
CA ALA A 68 2.65 10.52 -7.06
C ALA A 68 1.75 9.33 -7.39
N GLN A 69 2.21 8.10 -7.14
CA GLN A 69 1.42 6.88 -7.37
C GLN A 69 0.13 6.85 -6.57
N CYS A 70 0.12 7.36 -5.33
CA CYS A 70 -1.11 7.50 -4.56
C CYS A 70 -2.11 8.46 -5.23
N ARG A 71 -1.66 9.61 -5.74
CA ARG A 71 -2.52 10.57 -6.43
C ARG A 71 -3.01 10.06 -7.78
N ASP A 72 -2.15 9.36 -8.53
CA ASP A 72 -2.49 8.78 -9.82
C ASP A 72 -3.50 7.63 -9.69
N ALA A 73 -3.31 6.76 -8.69
CA ALA A 73 -4.21 5.65 -8.42
C ALA A 73 -5.52 6.09 -7.74
N PHE A 74 -5.44 7.13 -6.90
CA PHE A 74 -6.56 7.65 -6.11
C PHE A 74 -6.55 9.19 -6.15
N PRO A 75 -7.20 9.82 -7.15
CA PRO A 75 -7.18 11.28 -7.33
C PRO A 75 -7.70 12.08 -6.13
N GLN A 76 -8.55 11.47 -5.31
CA GLN A 76 -9.05 12.05 -4.06
C GLN A 76 -8.03 12.05 -2.91
N THR A 77 -6.78 11.62 -3.12
CA THR A 77 -5.77 11.55 -2.07
C THR A 77 -5.39 12.94 -1.55
N THR A 78 -5.71 13.21 -0.28
CA THR A 78 -5.37 14.42 0.46
C THR A 78 -4.11 14.24 1.32
N ALA A 79 -3.82 13.01 1.76
CA ALA A 79 -2.64 12.71 2.57
C ALA A 79 -2.05 11.33 2.25
N VAL A 80 -0.74 11.21 2.39
CA VAL A 80 -0.01 9.96 2.13
C VAL A 80 0.84 9.59 3.34
N ARG A 81 0.90 8.30 3.69
CA ARG A 81 1.71 7.80 4.80
C ARG A 81 2.46 6.53 4.42
N LEU A 82 3.74 6.45 4.78
CA LEU A 82 4.51 5.21 4.66
C LEU A 82 4.09 4.22 5.74
N GLY A 83 3.43 3.15 5.32
CA GLY A 83 3.00 2.05 6.15
C GLY A 83 4.13 1.05 6.41
N ARG A 84 3.94 -0.18 5.94
CA ARG A 84 4.92 -1.25 6.08
C ARG A 84 6.06 -1.05 5.09
N VAL A 85 7.27 -1.36 5.52
CA VAL A 85 8.46 -1.38 4.69
C VAL A 85 9.06 -2.78 4.75
N ASN A 86 9.50 -3.28 3.61
CA ASN A 86 10.29 -4.50 3.51
C ASN A 86 11.56 -4.18 2.75
N ALA A 87 12.71 -4.45 3.34
CA ALA A 87 14.01 -4.30 2.69
C ALA A 87 14.66 -5.68 2.56
N ARG A 88 15.03 -6.04 1.34
CA ARG A 88 15.76 -7.27 1.01
C ARG A 88 17.12 -6.89 0.47
N ALA A 89 18.19 -7.40 1.07
CA ALA A 89 19.54 -7.21 0.54
C ALA A 89 19.68 -7.90 -0.83
N ILE A 90 20.23 -7.17 -1.79
CA ILE A 90 20.66 -7.69 -3.10
C ILE A 90 22.17 -7.99 -3.05
N ASN A 91 22.94 -7.08 -2.46
CA ASN A 91 24.38 -7.23 -2.21
C ASN A 91 24.78 -6.42 -0.96
N ALA A 92 26.08 -6.28 -0.66
CA ALA A 92 26.58 -5.71 0.59
C ALA A 92 26.05 -4.30 0.93
N ARG A 93 25.66 -3.50 -0.07
CA ARG A 93 25.15 -2.13 0.13
C ARG A 93 23.86 -1.84 -0.62
N THR A 94 23.40 -2.72 -1.49
CA THR A 94 22.21 -2.50 -2.33
C THR A 94 21.06 -3.35 -1.82
N TYR A 95 19.88 -2.74 -1.73
CA TYR A 95 18.68 -3.33 -1.18
C TYR A 95 17.51 -3.11 -2.13
N ALA A 96 16.72 -4.15 -2.38
CA ALA A 96 15.38 -4.03 -2.92
C ALA A 96 14.45 -3.63 -1.78
N VAL A 97 13.90 -2.42 -1.82
CA VAL A 97 13.03 -1.92 -0.77
C VAL A 97 11.64 -1.70 -1.30
N THR A 98 10.69 -2.35 -0.66
CA THR A 98 9.26 -2.21 -0.95
C THR A 98 8.57 -1.40 0.14
N GLY A 99 8.13 -0.19 -0.22
CA GLY A 99 7.29 0.66 0.62
C GLY A 99 5.81 0.43 0.33
N LYS A 100 5.01 0.22 1.39
CA LYS A 100 3.54 0.27 1.31
C LYS A 100 3.09 1.70 1.62
N TRP A 101 2.65 2.42 0.60
CA TRP A 101 2.09 3.75 0.71
C TRP A 101 0.59 3.68 1.00
N ILE A 102 0.15 4.32 2.07
CA ILE A 102 -1.26 4.42 2.46
C ILE A 102 -1.76 5.78 1.97
N CYS A 103 -2.69 5.76 1.03
CA CYS A 103 -3.31 6.93 0.44
C CYS A 103 -4.61 7.22 1.19
N LYS A 104 -4.75 8.44 1.72
CA LYS A 104 -5.92 8.91 2.46
C LYS A 104 -6.61 9.99 1.64
N GLY A 105 -7.93 9.91 1.51
CA GLY A 105 -8.79 10.92 0.90
C GLY A 105 -9.79 11.46 1.89
#